data_AF-A0A1H0QFT6-F1
#
_entry.id   AF-A0A1H0QFT6-F1
#
_cell.length_a   1.000
_cell.length_b   1.000
_cell.length_c   1.000
_cell.angle_alpha   90.00
_cell.angle_beta   90.00
_cell.angle_gamma   90.00
#
_symmetry.space_group_name_H-M   'P 1'
#
loop_
_entity.id
_entity.type
_entity.pdbx_description
1 polymer ?
#
loop_
_entity_poly.entity_id
_entity_poly.type
_entity_poly.pdbx_seq_one_letter_code
_entity_poly.pdbx_strand_id
1 'polypeptide(L)'
;MEKDIKPNGHQILDLVVTPGDVQWVTKNTAILVVHGIGNQLPLETLDQFGRGLISQYRKVFEEEFTISHEVVAKKKDGGTWFDNVLRMQKEGSEHFIDIYEYYWADYTEDKASWKDLNTWLQGVVNGAERFYKRNAQIGEQYKDKSPFFDTKTGRFKVGTYRLFMSAVSKVFISVDLLWRLMIGLVSLIPFLGKLADSLLQSYADTMIHDLTNILGDVAVYNVVDPKSKFYTVKRNILDGAVKAITYLIERPVENGFDIKALTDKYKEDKLRKEGDQAEKLNQELSNKLSDQELYYPSVIIAGHSLGSQVSYDAINKLNLLVNKEGVLNYDKNGVCKFNKHNTLKEQLCGFITFGCPLDKIVFFLRENVPDEAYLRQQIMDNYHGFKQRKLDFDNNQKTNKAYLPVPSDLKKLLDKIQWRNYYDNKDYVSGGLDYYTGLTNIDCQFKAGTFGFTHGNYWECDNFYIDIICNYLV
;
A
#
# COMPACT_ATOMS: atom_id res chain seq x y z
N MET A 1 9.40 17.21 -26.31
CA MET A 1 8.66 17.10 -25.03
C MET A 1 8.62 15.62 -24.68
N GLU A 2 9.41 15.17 -23.72
CA GLU A 2 9.61 13.74 -23.41
C GLU A 2 8.31 13.05 -22.97
N LYS A 3 8.16 11.77 -23.33
CA LYS A 3 7.00 10.93 -22.97
C LYS A 3 6.84 10.76 -21.45
N ASP A 4 7.92 10.95 -20.69
CA ASP A 4 7.98 10.73 -19.24
C ASP A 4 7.36 11.85 -18.38
N ILE A 5 6.67 12.81 -19.00
CA ILE A 5 6.04 13.95 -18.30
C ILE A 5 4.50 13.89 -18.40
N LYS A 6 3.90 13.00 -19.18
CA LYS A 6 2.44 12.95 -19.30
C LYS A 6 1.78 12.30 -18.07
N PRO A 7 0.66 12.85 -17.55
CA PRO A 7 -0.17 12.21 -16.54
C PRO A 7 -0.56 10.78 -16.95
N ASN A 8 -0.88 9.93 -15.97
CA ASN A 8 -1.33 8.57 -16.28
C ASN A 8 -2.71 8.60 -16.95
N GLY A 9 -3.11 7.48 -17.57
CA GLY A 9 -4.45 7.37 -18.13
C GLY A 9 -5.50 7.44 -17.02
N HIS A 10 -6.49 8.32 -17.17
CA HIS A 10 -7.67 8.38 -16.31
C HIS A 10 -8.86 7.76 -17.02
N GLN A 11 -9.53 6.83 -16.36
CA GLN A 11 -10.75 6.18 -16.82
C GLN A 11 -11.83 6.36 -15.77
N ILE A 12 -13.10 6.38 -16.19
CA ILE A 12 -14.24 6.44 -15.27
C ILE A 12 -14.68 5.01 -15.01
N LEU A 13 -14.84 4.63 -13.75
CA LEU A 13 -15.16 3.27 -13.33
C LEU A 13 -16.39 2.72 -14.07
N ASP A 14 -17.49 3.48 -14.09
CA ASP A 14 -18.75 3.09 -14.75
C ASP A 14 -18.63 2.92 -16.27
N LEU A 15 -17.56 3.42 -16.90
CA LEU A 15 -17.32 3.29 -18.33
C LEU A 15 -16.40 2.12 -18.70
N VAL A 16 -15.72 1.53 -17.72
CA VAL A 16 -14.77 0.43 -17.96
C VAL A 16 -15.23 -0.91 -17.37
N VAL A 17 -16.34 -0.89 -16.64
CA VAL A 17 -16.93 -2.07 -16.02
C VAL A 17 -17.98 -2.68 -16.95
N THR A 18 -17.76 -3.91 -17.38
CA THR A 18 -18.76 -4.77 -18.03
C THR A 18 -19.15 -5.92 -17.10
N PRO A 19 -20.31 -5.86 -16.43
CA PRO A 19 -20.75 -6.89 -15.48
C PRO A 19 -20.89 -8.31 -16.08
N GLY A 20 -21.02 -8.43 -17.40
CA GLY A 20 -21.19 -9.70 -18.11
C GLY A 20 -19.91 -10.53 -18.27
N ASP A 21 -18.75 -10.00 -17.89
CA ASP A 21 -17.44 -10.64 -18.11
C ASP A 21 -16.80 -11.21 -16.83
N VAL A 22 -17.58 -11.42 -15.76
CA VAL A 22 -17.07 -12.06 -14.54
C VAL A 22 -16.77 -13.53 -14.83
N GLN A 23 -15.49 -13.88 -14.80
CA GLN A 23 -15.00 -15.24 -14.98
C GLN A 23 -14.38 -15.77 -13.69
N TRP A 24 -14.33 -17.09 -13.55
CA TRP A 24 -13.61 -17.72 -12.45
C TRP A 24 -12.12 -17.76 -12.75
N VAL A 25 -11.29 -17.74 -11.70
CA VAL A 25 -9.83 -17.80 -11.85
C VAL A 25 -9.37 -19.07 -12.55
N THR A 26 -8.37 -18.92 -13.42
CA THR A 26 -7.71 -20.01 -14.16
C THR A 26 -6.46 -20.56 -13.46
N LYS A 27 -6.16 -20.05 -12.26
CA LYS A 27 -5.01 -20.44 -11.43
C LYS A 27 -5.26 -20.09 -9.97
N ASN A 28 -4.66 -20.85 -9.05
CA ASN A 28 -4.68 -20.52 -7.62
C ASN A 28 -4.13 -19.11 -7.40
N THR A 29 -4.92 -18.27 -6.75
CA THR A 29 -4.62 -16.84 -6.63
C THR A 29 -4.66 -16.41 -5.17
N ALA A 30 -3.59 -15.76 -4.71
CA ALA A 30 -3.55 -15.11 -3.42
C ALA A 30 -3.73 -13.60 -3.57
N ILE A 31 -4.58 -13.01 -2.72
CA ILE A 31 -4.73 -11.56 -2.60
C ILE A 31 -4.28 -11.16 -1.20
N LEU A 32 -3.23 -10.35 -1.10
CA LEU A 32 -2.81 -9.75 0.15
C LEU A 32 -3.44 -8.36 0.29
N VAL A 33 -4.41 -8.23 1.19
CA VAL A 33 -5.00 -6.95 1.54
C VAL A 33 -4.15 -6.31 2.65
N VAL A 34 -3.64 -5.12 2.38
CA VAL A 34 -2.80 -4.36 3.31
C VAL A 34 -3.56 -3.12 3.74
N HIS A 35 -3.84 -3.07 5.03
CA HIS A 35 -4.55 -1.97 5.66
C HIS A 35 -4.15 -1.87 7.14
N GLY A 36 -4.36 -0.73 7.78
CA GLY A 36 -3.92 -0.57 9.16
C GLY A 36 -3.83 0.87 9.62
N ILE A 37 -4.79 1.71 9.23
CA ILE A 37 -4.87 3.08 9.75
C ILE A 37 -6.07 3.20 10.69
N GLY A 38 -5.88 3.83 11.86
CA GLY A 38 -6.94 4.09 12.83
C GLY A 38 -7.30 2.89 13.72
N ASN A 39 -8.56 2.87 14.18
CA ASN A 39 -9.06 1.99 15.24
C ASN A 39 -9.69 0.67 14.73
N GLN A 40 -9.29 0.20 13.56
CA GLN A 40 -9.88 -1.02 13.00
C GLN A 40 -9.46 -2.27 13.75
N LEU A 41 -10.38 -3.22 13.82
CA LEU A 41 -10.13 -4.50 14.48
C LEU A 41 -9.42 -5.47 13.52
N PRO A 42 -8.59 -6.39 14.03
CA PRO A 42 -8.07 -7.49 13.22
C PRO A 42 -9.19 -8.21 12.47
N LEU A 43 -8.96 -8.58 11.21
CA LEU A 43 -9.91 -9.24 10.29
C LEU A 43 -11.04 -8.35 9.75
N GLU A 44 -11.18 -7.10 10.19
CA GLU A 44 -12.19 -6.20 9.66
C GLU A 44 -11.95 -5.89 8.17
N THR A 45 -10.69 -5.66 7.78
CA THR A 45 -10.35 -5.41 6.38
C THR A 45 -10.55 -6.66 5.53
N LEU A 46 -10.20 -7.84 6.08
CA LEU A 46 -10.42 -9.12 5.42
C LEU A 46 -11.90 -9.36 5.13
N ASP A 47 -12.75 -9.09 6.12
CA ASP A 47 -14.21 -9.17 5.99
C ASP A 47 -14.74 -8.18 4.95
N GLN A 48 -14.39 -6.90 5.05
CA GLN A 48 -14.86 -5.86 4.11
C GLN A 48 -14.47 -6.18 2.67
N PHE A 49 -13.19 -6.49 2.43
CA PHE A 49 -12.71 -6.81 1.09
C PHE A 49 -13.32 -8.12 0.56
N GLY A 50 -13.38 -9.15 1.41
CA GLY A 50 -13.94 -10.45 1.09
C GLY A 50 -15.41 -10.37 0.71
N ARG A 51 -16.24 -9.65 1.50
CA ARG A 51 -17.67 -9.47 1.22
C ARG A 51 -17.92 -8.81 -0.14
N GLY A 52 -17.10 -7.84 -0.52
CA GLY A 52 -17.21 -7.18 -1.82
C GLY A 52 -16.98 -8.11 -3.01
N LEU A 53 -15.92 -8.94 -2.96
CA LEU A 53 -15.65 -9.96 -3.97
C LEU A 53 -16.72 -11.06 -3.99
N ILE A 54 -17.08 -11.58 -2.81
CA ILE A 54 -18.11 -12.62 -2.65
C ILE A 54 -19.44 -12.15 -3.24
N SER A 55 -19.83 -10.90 -2.98
CA SER A 55 -21.07 -10.32 -3.51
C SER A 55 -21.12 -10.40 -5.04
N GLN A 56 -20.02 -10.11 -5.74
CA GLN A 56 -20.00 -10.17 -7.20
C GLN A 56 -20.02 -11.61 -7.71
N TYR A 57 -19.25 -12.51 -7.12
CA TYR A 57 -19.24 -13.90 -7.54
C TYR A 57 -20.58 -14.60 -7.29
N ARG A 58 -21.25 -14.33 -6.15
CA ARG A 58 -22.58 -14.91 -5.87
C ARG A 58 -23.65 -14.46 -6.86
N LYS A 59 -23.56 -13.26 -7.43
CA LYS A 59 -24.48 -12.77 -8.47
C LYS A 59 -24.35 -13.55 -9.79
N VAL A 60 -23.22 -14.22 -10.02
CA VAL A 60 -22.89 -14.88 -11.29
C VAL A 60 -22.90 -16.41 -11.18
N PHE A 61 -22.40 -16.95 -10.07
CA PHE A 61 -22.23 -18.39 -9.86
C PHE A 61 -23.20 -18.99 -8.83
N GLU A 62 -24.09 -18.20 -8.23
CA GLU A 62 -25.16 -18.63 -7.30
C GLU A 62 -24.71 -19.68 -6.27
N GLU A 63 -25.16 -20.94 -6.39
CA GLU A 63 -24.88 -22.04 -5.47
C GLU A 63 -23.58 -22.82 -5.78
N GLU A 64 -22.93 -22.59 -6.93
CA GLU A 64 -21.66 -23.23 -7.29
C GLU A 64 -20.45 -22.62 -6.55
N PHE A 65 -20.67 -21.90 -5.45
CA PHE A 65 -19.67 -21.07 -4.79
C PHE A 65 -19.65 -21.31 -3.27
N THR A 66 -18.49 -21.69 -2.75
CA THR A 66 -18.28 -21.92 -1.31
C THR A 66 -17.18 -21.02 -0.76
N ILE A 67 -17.29 -20.72 0.53
CA ILE A 67 -16.27 -20.01 1.29
C ILE A 67 -15.83 -20.87 2.47
N SER A 68 -14.54 -20.88 2.76
CA SER A 68 -13.99 -21.53 3.95
C SER A 68 -13.00 -20.61 4.65
N HIS A 69 -12.86 -20.83 5.95
CA HIS A 69 -11.80 -20.23 6.74
C HIS A 69 -10.65 -21.23 6.84
N GLU A 70 -9.51 -20.87 6.25
CA GLU A 70 -8.28 -21.65 6.31
C GLU A 70 -7.33 -21.04 7.35
N VAL A 71 -6.73 -21.88 8.18
CA VAL A 71 -5.74 -21.46 9.19
C VAL A 71 -4.37 -21.90 8.72
N VAL A 72 -3.50 -20.91 8.47
CA VAL A 72 -2.20 -21.14 7.84
C VAL A 72 -1.08 -20.93 8.85
N ALA A 73 -0.23 -21.94 9.04
CA ALA A 73 0.83 -21.91 10.03
C ALA A 73 2.11 -21.23 9.49
N LYS A 74 2.54 -20.17 10.17
CA LYS A 74 3.80 -19.46 9.88
C LYS A 74 4.83 -19.73 10.96
N LYS A 75 6.00 -20.25 10.57
CA LYS A 75 7.16 -20.36 11.47
C LYS A 75 7.81 -18.98 11.63
N LYS A 76 7.97 -18.52 12.86
CA LYS A 76 8.72 -17.32 13.24
C LYS A 76 9.80 -17.72 14.25
N ASP A 77 10.95 -17.05 14.26
CA ASP A 77 12.03 -17.35 15.20
C ASP A 77 11.50 -17.36 16.65
N GLY A 78 11.36 -18.54 17.24
CA GLY A 78 10.83 -18.76 18.60
C GLY A 78 9.39 -19.31 18.71
N GLY A 79 8.66 -19.56 17.62
CA GLY A 79 7.32 -20.17 17.69
C GLY A 79 6.55 -20.29 16.37
N THR A 80 5.35 -20.88 16.43
CA THR A 80 4.39 -20.92 15.32
C THR A 80 3.34 -19.84 15.52
N TRP A 81 3.15 -19.01 14.49
CA TRP A 81 2.05 -18.07 14.37
C TRP A 81 1.02 -18.60 13.36
N PHE A 82 -0.22 -18.13 13.41
CA PHE A 82 -1.26 -18.55 12.48
C PHE A 82 -1.89 -17.34 11.81
N ASP A 83 -2.08 -17.43 10.49
CA ASP A 83 -2.86 -16.48 9.72
C ASP A 83 -4.25 -17.05 9.47
N ASN A 84 -5.27 -16.20 9.56
CA ASN A 84 -6.63 -16.51 9.15
C ASN A 84 -6.77 -16.11 7.68
N VAL A 85 -7.23 -17.05 6.85
CA VAL A 85 -7.33 -16.88 5.40
C VAL A 85 -8.75 -17.16 4.97
N LEU A 86 -9.32 -16.26 4.18
CA LEU A 86 -10.61 -16.46 3.56
C LEU A 86 -10.39 -17.11 2.19
N ARG A 87 -10.79 -18.38 2.06
CA ARG A 87 -10.75 -19.11 0.80
C ARG A 87 -12.10 -19.05 0.11
N MET A 88 -12.06 -18.80 -1.19
CA MET A 88 -13.21 -18.83 -2.09
C MET A 88 -12.98 -19.90 -3.14
N GLN A 89 -13.95 -20.81 -3.28
CA GLN A 89 -13.87 -21.98 -4.15
C GLN A 89 -15.14 -22.11 -4.98
N LYS A 90 -14.98 -22.41 -6.27
CA LYS A 90 -16.09 -22.76 -7.16
C LYS A 90 -16.22 -24.27 -7.28
N GLU A 91 -17.44 -24.78 -7.22
CA GLU A 91 -17.74 -26.19 -7.47
C GLU A 91 -17.26 -26.60 -8.87
N GLY A 92 -16.60 -27.76 -8.97
CA GLY A 92 -16.03 -28.27 -10.23
C GLY A 92 -14.78 -27.54 -10.74
N SER A 93 -14.30 -26.49 -10.06
CA SER A 93 -13.03 -25.84 -10.38
C SER A 93 -11.89 -26.44 -9.55
N GLU A 94 -10.72 -26.63 -10.17
CA GLU A 94 -9.48 -26.99 -9.47
C GLU A 94 -8.79 -25.77 -8.82
N HIS A 95 -9.27 -24.56 -9.13
CA HIS A 95 -8.64 -23.31 -8.69
C HIS A 95 -9.47 -22.54 -7.66
N PHE A 96 -8.76 -21.90 -6.73
CA PHE A 96 -9.31 -21.09 -5.64
C PHE A 96 -8.67 -19.71 -5.53
N ILE A 97 -9.34 -18.84 -4.76
CA ILE A 97 -8.83 -17.53 -4.37
C ILE A 97 -8.68 -17.51 -2.85
N ASP A 98 -7.47 -17.23 -2.37
CA ASP A 98 -7.19 -17.03 -0.94
C ASP A 98 -6.93 -15.55 -0.66
N ILE A 99 -7.66 -15.00 0.30
CA ILE A 99 -7.52 -13.60 0.72
C ILE A 99 -6.83 -13.59 2.09
N TYR A 100 -5.72 -12.87 2.14
CA TYR A 100 -4.90 -12.65 3.31
C TYR A 100 -5.01 -11.20 3.76
N GLU A 101 -4.85 -10.95 5.05
CA GLU A 101 -4.68 -9.61 5.60
C GLU A 101 -3.28 -9.43 6.18
N TYR A 102 -2.64 -8.31 5.85
CA TYR A 102 -1.52 -7.81 6.64
C TYR A 102 -1.98 -6.63 7.50
N TYR A 103 -2.33 -6.95 8.75
CA TYR A 103 -2.69 -5.99 9.79
C TYR A 103 -1.45 -5.51 10.54
N TRP A 104 -1.36 -4.20 10.79
CA TRP A 104 -0.19 -3.59 11.44
C TRP A 104 -0.51 -2.38 12.35
N ALA A 105 -1.78 -2.01 12.51
CA ALA A 105 -2.15 -0.83 13.30
C ALA A 105 -1.71 -0.94 14.79
N ASP A 106 -1.54 -2.16 15.30
CA ASP A 106 -0.99 -2.43 16.64
C ASP A 106 0.43 -1.89 16.86
N TYR A 107 1.21 -1.72 15.78
CA TYR A 107 2.57 -1.20 15.87
C TYR A 107 2.60 0.30 16.19
N THR A 108 1.59 1.05 15.77
CA THR A 108 1.55 2.52 15.80
C THR A 108 0.68 3.09 16.91
N GLU A 109 -0.27 2.30 17.42
CA GLU A 109 -1.16 2.68 18.52
C GLU A 109 -0.38 3.21 19.74
N ASP A 110 -0.82 4.37 20.24
CA ASP A 110 -0.25 5.11 21.38
C ASP A 110 1.24 5.47 21.29
N LYS A 111 1.89 5.33 20.13
CA LYS A 111 3.33 5.65 20.02
C LYS A 111 3.59 7.16 19.92
N ALA A 112 2.69 7.90 19.27
CA ALA A 112 2.87 9.31 18.96
C ALA A 112 2.11 10.21 19.94
N SER A 113 2.84 11.14 20.57
CA SER A 113 2.20 12.16 21.42
C SER A 113 1.70 13.34 20.57
N TRP A 114 0.74 14.11 21.07
CA TRP A 114 0.26 15.33 20.41
C TRP A 114 1.38 16.33 20.08
N LYS A 115 2.40 16.43 20.94
CA LYS A 115 3.57 17.29 20.69
C LYS A 115 4.37 16.80 19.48
N ASP A 116 4.51 15.48 19.35
CA ASP A 116 5.18 14.85 18.20
C ASP A 116 4.38 15.15 16.91
N LEU A 117 3.05 15.00 16.96
CA LEU A 117 2.15 15.25 15.81
C LEU A 117 2.16 16.70 15.34
N ASN A 118 2.08 17.67 16.25
CA ASN A 118 2.11 19.09 15.88
C ASN A 118 3.48 19.49 15.29
N THR A 119 4.57 18.95 15.83
CA THR A 119 5.92 19.19 15.29
C THR A 119 6.05 18.63 13.89
N TRP A 120 5.57 17.40 13.68
CA TRP A 120 5.53 16.76 12.37
C TRP A 120 4.69 17.58 11.38
N LEU A 121 3.45 17.96 11.74
CA LEU A 121 2.52 18.72 10.90
C LEU A 121 3.13 20.04 10.42
N GLN A 122 3.82 20.77 11.29
CA GLN A 122 4.52 22.01 10.90
C GLN A 122 5.65 21.73 9.91
N GLY A 123 6.38 20.62 10.08
CA GLY A 123 7.39 20.16 9.14
C GLY A 123 6.81 19.89 7.74
N VAL A 124 5.68 19.17 7.67
CA VAL A 124 4.92 18.90 6.44
C VAL A 124 4.53 20.21 5.74
N VAL A 125 3.99 21.16 6.49
CA VAL A 125 3.53 22.44 5.93
C VAL A 125 4.68 23.22 5.29
N ASN A 126 5.80 23.29 6.00
CA ASN A 126 7.00 23.99 5.51
C ASN A 126 7.64 23.27 4.31
N GLY A 127 7.61 21.94 4.29
CA GLY A 127 8.06 21.12 3.16
C GLY A 127 7.24 21.38 1.90
N ALA A 128 5.92 21.28 2.01
CA ALA A 128 4.94 21.54 0.96
C ALA A 128 5.15 22.91 0.30
N GLU A 129 5.30 23.95 1.13
CA GLU A 129 5.51 25.31 0.64
C GLU A 129 6.81 25.44 -0.17
N ARG A 130 7.91 24.88 0.33
CA ARG A 130 9.19 24.92 -0.41
C ARG A 130 9.08 24.16 -1.73
N PHE A 131 8.42 23.01 -1.75
CA PHE A 131 8.25 22.21 -2.95
C PHE A 131 7.45 22.96 -4.03
N TYR A 132 6.26 23.46 -3.71
CA TYR A 132 5.42 24.12 -4.71
C TYR A 132 5.90 25.50 -5.12
N LYS A 133 6.68 26.19 -4.28
CA LYS A 133 7.41 27.40 -4.71
C LYS A 133 8.45 27.10 -5.80
N ARG A 134 9.13 25.95 -5.71
CA ARG A 134 10.15 25.52 -6.70
C ARG A 134 9.53 24.88 -7.94
N ASN A 135 8.37 24.25 -7.78
CA ASN A 135 7.73 23.46 -8.84
C ASN A 135 6.32 23.96 -9.18
N ALA A 136 6.14 25.27 -9.33
CA ALA A 136 4.83 25.86 -9.62
C ALA A 136 4.14 25.27 -10.87
N GLN A 137 4.93 24.82 -11.85
CA GLN A 137 4.47 24.18 -13.08
C GLN A 137 3.77 22.84 -12.85
N ILE A 138 4.04 22.15 -11.73
CA ILE A 138 3.41 20.86 -11.38
C ILE A 138 1.92 21.04 -11.08
N GLY A 139 1.55 22.09 -10.33
CA GLY A 139 0.14 22.39 -10.06
C GLY A 139 -0.64 22.71 -11.34
N GLU A 140 0.00 23.39 -12.30
CA GLU A 140 -0.56 23.65 -13.63
C GLU A 140 -0.68 22.37 -14.47
N GLN A 141 0.34 21.50 -14.44
CA GLN A 141 0.42 20.27 -15.23
C GLN A 141 -0.64 19.24 -14.81
N TYR A 142 -0.84 19.05 -13.51
CA TYR A 142 -1.76 18.05 -12.97
C TYR A 142 -3.17 18.57 -12.72
N LYS A 143 -3.43 19.87 -12.99
CA LYS A 143 -4.75 20.50 -12.88
C LYS A 143 -5.46 20.21 -11.54
N ASP A 144 -4.69 20.24 -10.45
CA ASP A 144 -5.21 19.96 -9.11
C ASP A 144 -6.36 20.93 -8.79
N LYS A 145 -7.53 20.38 -8.48
CA LYS A 145 -8.76 21.14 -8.20
C LYS A 145 -8.98 21.38 -6.71
N SER A 146 -8.05 20.96 -5.85
CA SER A 146 -8.14 21.15 -4.41
C SER A 146 -8.14 22.66 -4.08
N PRO A 147 -8.71 23.06 -2.93
CA PRO A 147 -8.76 24.46 -2.51
C PRO A 147 -7.36 25.09 -2.32
N PHE A 148 -6.30 24.28 -2.35
CA PHE A 148 -4.91 24.72 -2.22
C PHE A 148 -4.30 25.18 -3.54
N PHE A 149 -4.98 25.01 -4.67
CA PHE A 149 -4.52 25.49 -5.96
C PHE A 149 -5.52 26.49 -6.55
N ASP A 150 -4.99 27.42 -7.32
CA ASP A 150 -5.81 28.32 -8.10
C ASP A 150 -6.34 27.60 -9.34
N THR A 151 -7.65 27.44 -9.45
CA THR A 151 -8.28 26.68 -10.55
C THR A 151 -8.09 27.30 -11.94
N LYS A 152 -7.71 28.57 -12.02
CA LYS A 152 -7.45 29.27 -13.29
C LYS A 152 -5.97 29.26 -13.66
N THR A 153 -5.09 29.35 -12.67
CA THR A 153 -3.65 29.54 -12.88
C THR A 153 -2.80 28.36 -12.42
N GLY A 154 -3.37 27.33 -11.81
CA GLY A 154 -2.66 26.15 -11.27
C GLY A 154 -1.68 26.47 -10.14
N ARG A 155 -1.64 27.71 -9.64
CA ARG A 155 -0.68 28.16 -8.63
C ARG A 155 -1.09 27.72 -7.23
N PHE A 156 -0.13 27.20 -6.48
CA PHE A 156 -0.34 26.80 -5.09
C PHE A 156 -0.57 28.00 -4.16
N LYS A 157 -1.70 28.00 -3.46
CA LYS A 157 -2.13 29.02 -2.49
C LYS A 157 -1.56 28.69 -1.11
N VAL A 158 -0.28 29.01 -0.91
CA VAL A 158 0.45 28.81 0.36
C VAL A 158 -0.32 29.38 1.56
N GLY A 159 -0.92 30.57 1.42
CA GLY A 159 -1.69 31.20 2.49
C GLY A 159 -2.93 30.39 2.88
N THR A 160 -3.69 29.88 1.90
CA THR A 160 -4.86 29.02 2.12
C THR A 160 -4.45 27.69 2.73
N TYR A 161 -3.34 27.10 2.26
CA TYR A 161 -2.83 25.85 2.82
C TYR A 161 -2.34 26.02 4.27
N ARG A 162 -1.59 27.08 4.58
CA ARG A 162 -1.21 27.40 5.97
C ARG A 162 -2.43 27.70 6.83
N LEU A 163 -3.43 28.41 6.31
CA LEU A 163 -4.66 28.69 7.04
C LEU A 163 -5.43 27.40 7.31
N PHE A 164 -5.58 26.52 6.31
CA PHE A 164 -6.22 25.22 6.45
C PHE A 164 -5.47 24.35 7.45
N MET A 165 -4.15 24.23 7.35
CA MET A 165 -3.37 23.40 8.27
C MET A 165 -3.28 23.99 9.68
N SER A 166 -3.26 25.33 9.79
CA SER A 166 -3.42 26.03 11.08
C SER A 166 -4.84 25.92 11.61
N ALA A 167 -5.85 25.83 10.76
CA ALA A 167 -7.23 25.63 11.16
C ALA A 167 -7.43 24.18 11.58
N VAL A 168 -6.88 23.19 10.88
CA VAL A 168 -6.85 21.78 11.31
C VAL A 168 -6.20 21.69 12.69
N SER A 169 -5.00 22.24 12.88
CA SER A 169 -4.34 22.22 14.20
C SER A 169 -5.08 23.01 15.30
N LYS A 170 -5.76 24.12 14.94
CA LYS A 170 -6.51 24.94 15.90
C LYS A 170 -7.95 24.49 16.12
N VAL A 171 -8.60 23.84 15.16
CA VAL A 171 -9.95 23.27 15.25
C VAL A 171 -9.89 22.14 16.27
N PHE A 172 -8.83 21.34 16.34
CA PHE A 172 -8.68 20.37 17.43
C PHE A 172 -8.59 21.02 18.81
N ILE A 173 -7.78 22.07 18.96
CA ILE A 173 -7.70 22.83 20.23
C ILE A 173 -9.01 23.54 20.54
N SER A 174 -9.69 24.09 19.53
CA SER A 174 -10.93 24.85 19.68
C SER A 174 -12.12 23.94 19.95
N VAL A 175 -12.14 22.73 19.39
CA VAL A 175 -13.15 21.72 19.70
C VAL A 175 -12.90 21.16 21.10
N ASP A 176 -11.65 20.88 21.52
CA ASP A 176 -11.34 20.55 22.94
C ASP A 176 -11.76 21.69 23.89
N LEU A 177 -11.48 22.95 23.54
CA LEU A 177 -11.85 24.11 24.35
C LEU A 177 -13.37 24.31 24.40
N LEU A 178 -14.07 24.28 23.26
CA LEU A 178 -15.53 24.40 23.18
C LEU A 178 -16.21 23.23 23.89
N TRP A 179 -15.65 22.02 23.79
CA TRP A 179 -16.17 20.86 24.49
C TRP A 179 -15.98 20.99 26.00
N ARG A 180 -14.80 21.40 26.49
CA ARG A 180 -14.58 21.72 27.91
C ARG A 180 -15.50 22.82 28.42
N LEU A 181 -15.78 23.82 27.58
CA LEU A 181 -16.71 24.91 27.91
C LEU A 181 -18.15 24.41 27.99
N MET A 182 -18.57 23.55 27.05
CA MET A 182 -19.86 22.86 27.07
C MET A 182 -20.01 21.95 28.30
N ILE A 183 -18.98 21.19 28.66
CA ILE A 183 -18.93 20.38 29.89
C ILE A 183 -19.00 21.27 31.13
N GLY A 184 -18.28 22.39 31.14
CA GLY A 184 -18.36 23.39 32.20
C GLY A 184 -19.78 23.94 32.36
N LEU A 185 -20.49 24.16 31.26
CA LEU A 185 -21.89 24.61 31.26
C LEU A 185 -22.87 23.52 31.70
N VAL A 186 -22.68 22.27 31.29
CA VAL A 186 -23.54 21.14 31.68
C VAL A 186 -23.30 20.71 33.13
N SER A 187 -22.07 20.79 33.63
CA SER A 187 -21.72 20.48 35.03
C SER A 187 -22.23 21.52 36.05
N LEU A 188 -22.60 22.73 35.59
CA LEU A 188 -23.30 23.72 36.40
C LEU A 188 -24.79 23.38 36.64
N ILE A 189 -25.34 22.37 35.97
CA ILE A 189 -26.73 21.93 36.14
C ILE A 189 -26.78 20.74 37.12
N PRO A 190 -27.35 20.87 38.34
CA PRO A 190 -27.20 19.90 39.43
C PRO A 190 -27.67 18.46 39.16
N PHE A 191 -28.53 18.23 38.16
CA PHE A 191 -29.06 16.91 37.83
C PHE A 191 -28.39 16.25 36.61
N LEU A 192 -27.55 16.97 35.87
CA LEU A 192 -26.91 16.50 34.63
C LEU A 192 -25.44 16.09 34.79
N GLY A 193 -24.88 16.15 36.00
CA GLY A 193 -23.47 15.79 36.25
C GLY A 193 -23.08 14.39 35.74
N LYS A 194 -23.94 13.37 35.95
CA LYS A 194 -23.71 12.01 35.42
C LYS A 194 -23.75 11.94 33.88
N LEU A 195 -24.50 12.83 33.26
CA LEU A 195 -24.64 12.91 31.80
C LEU A 195 -23.43 13.64 31.20
N ALA A 196 -22.89 14.65 31.90
CA ALA A 196 -21.62 15.28 31.55
C ALA A 196 -20.44 14.30 31.62
N ASP A 197 -20.36 13.46 32.66
CA ASP A 197 -19.31 12.44 32.80
C ASP A 197 -19.38 11.38 31.68
N SER A 198 -20.60 10.93 31.32
CA SER A 198 -20.82 9.98 30.22
C SER A 198 -20.52 10.58 28.84
N LEU A 199 -20.84 11.86 28.62
CA LEU A 199 -20.51 12.57 27.37
C LEU A 199 -19.01 12.89 27.27
N LEU A 200 -18.34 13.14 28.40
CA LEU A 200 -16.89 13.30 28.50
C LEU A 200 -16.17 12.02 28.06
N GLN A 201 -16.55 10.87 28.62
CA GLN A 201 -16.02 9.57 28.23
C GLN A 201 -16.30 9.28 26.74
N SER A 202 -17.56 9.42 26.30
CA SER A 202 -17.93 9.10 24.91
C SER A 202 -17.27 9.99 23.85
N TYR A 203 -16.89 11.23 24.16
CA TYR A 203 -16.26 12.14 23.19
C TYR A 203 -14.74 12.08 23.21
N ALA A 204 -14.14 11.99 24.40
CA ALA A 204 -12.69 11.85 24.56
C ALA A 204 -12.19 10.51 23.99
N ASP A 205 -13.00 9.45 24.11
CA ASP A 205 -12.57 8.10 23.76
C ASP A 205 -12.72 7.76 22.26
N THR A 206 -13.56 8.48 21.51
CA THR A 206 -13.87 8.08 20.11
C THR A 206 -13.30 9.06 19.08
N MET A 207 -13.81 10.30 18.97
CA MET A 207 -13.48 11.15 17.82
C MET A 207 -12.05 11.73 17.84
N ILE A 208 -11.57 12.18 18.99
CA ILE A 208 -10.19 12.71 19.11
C ILE A 208 -9.19 11.56 19.03
N HIS A 209 -9.50 10.41 19.62
CA HIS A 209 -8.65 9.22 19.60
C HIS A 209 -8.51 8.64 18.19
N ASP A 210 -9.63 8.44 17.48
CA ASP A 210 -9.66 7.94 16.09
C ASP A 210 -8.77 8.77 15.18
N LEU A 211 -8.89 10.10 15.28
CA LEU A 211 -8.14 11.00 14.42
C LEU A 211 -6.67 11.17 14.85
N THR A 212 -6.40 11.16 16.15
CA THR A 212 -5.03 11.17 16.67
C THR A 212 -4.29 9.92 16.23
N ASN A 213 -4.96 8.77 16.19
CA ASN A 213 -4.41 7.51 15.69
C ASN A 213 -4.14 7.59 14.20
N ILE A 214 -5.10 8.05 13.38
CA ILE A 214 -4.89 8.24 11.93
C ILE A 214 -3.70 9.18 11.65
N LEU A 215 -3.62 10.34 12.31
CA LEU A 215 -2.51 11.28 12.15
C LEU A 215 -1.20 10.70 12.71
N GLY A 216 -1.29 9.94 13.79
CA GLY A 216 -0.21 9.15 14.40
C GLY A 216 0.39 8.17 13.41
N ASP A 217 -0.42 7.32 12.81
CA ASP A 217 0.02 6.31 11.85
C ASP A 217 0.74 6.93 10.67
N VAL A 218 0.16 7.99 10.09
CA VAL A 218 0.78 8.73 8.99
C VAL A 218 2.11 9.33 9.44
N ALA A 219 2.18 9.98 10.60
CA ALA A 219 3.40 10.60 11.10
C ALA A 219 4.49 9.57 11.44
N VAL A 220 4.12 8.45 12.07
CA VAL A 220 5.01 7.37 12.49
C VAL A 220 5.59 6.67 11.28
N TYR A 221 4.75 6.29 10.30
CA TYR A 221 5.22 5.57 9.13
C TYR A 221 6.03 6.46 8.17
N ASN A 222 5.73 7.75 8.09
CA ASN A 222 6.45 8.69 7.23
C ASN A 222 7.73 9.27 7.85
N VAL A 223 8.19 8.75 8.98
CA VAL A 223 9.46 9.19 9.55
C VAL A 223 10.63 8.82 8.62
N VAL A 224 11.51 9.78 8.37
CA VAL A 224 12.72 9.60 7.55
C VAL A 224 14.00 9.51 8.38
N ASP A 225 14.00 10.11 9.58
CA ASP A 225 15.17 10.14 10.46
C ASP A 225 15.36 8.79 11.17
N PRO A 226 16.48 8.07 10.90
CA PRO A 226 16.80 6.82 11.57
C PRO A 226 16.98 6.93 13.09
N LYS A 227 17.23 8.15 13.60
CA LYS A 227 17.36 8.42 15.03
C LYS A 227 16.02 8.57 15.74
N SER A 228 14.92 8.70 15.01
CA SER A 228 13.60 8.81 15.60
C SER A 228 13.16 7.49 16.25
N LYS A 229 12.51 7.57 17.41
CA LYS A 229 11.87 6.42 18.06
C LYS A 229 10.86 5.71 17.14
N PHE A 230 10.27 6.45 16.19
CA PHE A 230 9.30 5.94 15.22
C PHE A 230 9.92 5.13 14.08
N TYR A 231 11.23 5.25 13.87
CA TYR A 231 11.89 4.57 12.75
C TYR A 231 11.87 3.05 12.91
N THR A 232 12.00 2.56 14.15
CA THR A 232 11.86 1.13 14.45
C THR A 232 10.46 0.63 14.15
N VAL A 233 9.43 1.42 14.46
CA VAL A 233 8.03 1.08 14.19
C VAL A 233 7.79 0.97 12.68
N LYS A 234 8.16 2.00 11.93
CA LYS A 234 8.13 1.98 10.45
C LYS A 234 8.83 0.76 9.88
N ARG A 235 10.05 0.45 10.36
CA ARG A 235 10.82 -0.70 9.89
C ARG A 235 10.10 -2.01 10.15
N ASN A 236 9.48 -2.18 11.32
CA ASN A 236 8.76 -3.41 11.66
C ASN A 236 7.53 -3.60 10.76
N ILE A 237 6.78 -2.52 10.48
CA ILE A 237 5.63 -2.54 9.56
C ILE A 237 6.09 -2.92 8.15
N LEU A 238 7.13 -2.26 7.65
CA LEU A 238 7.67 -2.55 6.32
C LEU A 238 8.22 -3.99 6.23
N ASP A 239 8.95 -4.44 7.26
CA ASP A 239 9.50 -5.81 7.31
C ASP A 239 8.39 -6.86 7.38
N GLY A 240 7.30 -6.59 8.11
CA GLY A 240 6.13 -7.45 8.16
C GLY A 240 5.43 -7.54 6.80
N ALA A 241 5.22 -6.42 6.12
CA ALA A 241 4.63 -6.39 4.78
C ALA A 241 5.49 -7.16 3.77
N VAL A 242 6.81 -6.95 3.77
CA VAL A 242 7.73 -7.71 2.91
C VAL A 242 7.66 -9.20 3.21
N LYS A 243 7.66 -9.60 4.49
CA LYS A 243 7.53 -11.01 4.88
C LYS A 243 6.20 -11.61 4.43
N ALA A 244 5.10 -10.87 4.51
CA ALA A 244 3.80 -11.33 4.05
C ALA A 244 3.81 -11.59 2.54
N ILE A 245 4.36 -10.66 1.74
CA ILE A 245 4.48 -10.83 0.29
C ILE A 245 5.42 -12.00 -0.04
N THR A 246 6.60 -12.04 0.58
CA THR A 246 7.58 -13.12 0.39
C THR A 246 6.98 -14.48 0.75
N TYR A 247 6.18 -14.57 1.82
CA TYR A 247 5.48 -15.80 2.18
C TYR A 247 4.55 -16.28 1.07
N LEU A 248 3.77 -15.40 0.45
CA LEU A 248 2.85 -15.79 -0.64
C LEU A 248 3.60 -16.19 -1.91
N ILE A 249 4.75 -15.56 -2.16
CA ILE A 249 5.58 -15.82 -3.33
C ILE A 249 6.39 -17.12 -3.18
N GLU A 250 6.88 -17.40 -1.97
CA GLU A 250 7.73 -18.56 -1.70
C GLU A 250 6.98 -19.79 -1.20
N ARG A 251 5.90 -19.56 -0.42
CA ARG A 251 5.10 -20.50 0.38
C ARG A 251 5.91 -21.72 0.87
N PRO A 252 6.51 -21.65 2.07
CA PRO A 252 7.34 -22.75 2.57
C PRO A 252 6.48 -24.02 2.74
N VAL A 253 7.03 -25.17 2.33
CA VAL A 253 6.33 -26.45 2.43
C VAL A 253 6.06 -26.77 3.91
N GLU A 254 4.78 -26.84 4.29
CA GLU A 254 4.36 -27.04 5.68
C GLU A 254 4.58 -28.49 6.17
N ASN A 255 4.78 -29.46 5.26
CA ASN A 255 4.86 -30.90 5.59
C ASN A 255 6.28 -31.42 5.89
N GLY A 256 7.09 -30.69 6.66
CA GLY A 256 8.42 -31.15 7.11
C GLY A 256 9.49 -31.20 6.01
N PHE A 257 9.20 -30.64 4.84
CA PHE A 257 10.14 -30.51 3.74
C PHE A 257 10.80 -29.13 3.82
N ASP A 258 11.98 -29.08 4.43
CA ASP A 258 12.72 -27.83 4.51
C ASP A 258 13.35 -27.53 3.13
N ILE A 259 12.67 -26.71 2.30
CA ILE A 259 13.20 -26.23 1.01
C ILE A 259 14.59 -25.64 1.22
N LYS A 260 14.83 -24.95 2.35
CA LYS A 260 16.15 -24.39 2.65
C LYS A 260 17.17 -25.51 2.88
N ALA A 261 16.83 -26.55 3.67
CA ALA A 261 17.72 -27.71 3.84
C ALA A 261 17.95 -28.48 2.53
N LEU A 262 16.96 -28.62 1.64
CA LEU A 262 17.14 -29.22 0.33
C LEU A 262 17.94 -28.33 -0.63
N THR A 263 17.75 -27.01 -0.56
CA THR A 263 18.52 -26.04 -1.35
C THR A 263 19.97 -25.98 -0.87
N ASP A 264 20.19 -26.07 0.44
CA ASP A 264 21.51 -26.10 1.06
C ASP A 264 22.22 -27.44 0.77
N LYS A 265 21.50 -28.56 0.89
CA LYS A 265 21.97 -29.88 0.44
C LYS A 265 22.26 -29.91 -1.06
N TYR A 266 21.43 -29.27 -1.89
CA TYR A 266 21.67 -29.12 -3.33
C TYR A 266 22.93 -28.29 -3.61
N LYS A 267 23.15 -27.19 -2.87
CA LYS A 267 24.39 -26.40 -2.99
C LYS A 267 25.61 -27.24 -2.61
N GLU A 268 25.54 -28.02 -1.54
CA GLU A 268 26.61 -28.93 -1.13
C GLU A 268 26.85 -30.07 -2.14
N ASP A 269 25.79 -30.69 -2.66
CA ASP A 269 25.87 -31.80 -3.61
C ASP A 269 26.30 -31.33 -5.01
N LYS A 270 25.89 -30.14 -5.45
CA LYS A 270 26.35 -29.49 -6.69
C LYS A 270 27.82 -29.07 -6.61
N LEU A 271 28.30 -28.71 -5.42
CA LEU A 271 29.73 -28.49 -5.16
C LEU A 271 30.53 -29.81 -5.15
N ARG A 272 29.87 -30.96 -4.94
CA ARG A 272 30.50 -32.29 -4.85
C ARG A 272 30.40 -33.17 -6.10
N LYS A 273 29.45 -32.95 -7.02
CA LYS A 273 29.19 -33.88 -8.14
C LYS A 273 28.72 -33.19 -9.43
N GLU A 274 29.17 -33.72 -10.57
CA GLU A 274 28.90 -33.21 -11.93
C GLU A 274 27.51 -33.60 -12.47
N GLY A 275 26.87 -32.66 -13.17
CA GLY A 275 25.88 -32.85 -14.24
C GLY A 275 24.55 -33.54 -13.86
N ASP A 276 24.50 -34.86 -13.96
CA ASP A 276 23.26 -35.64 -14.07
C ASP A 276 22.48 -35.78 -12.75
N GLN A 277 23.16 -35.81 -11.60
CA GLN A 277 22.48 -35.91 -10.29
C GLN A 277 21.81 -34.59 -9.88
N ALA A 278 22.40 -33.45 -10.25
CA ALA A 278 21.80 -32.14 -10.01
C ALA A 278 20.55 -31.92 -10.86
N GLU A 279 20.52 -32.46 -12.07
CA GLU A 279 19.37 -32.37 -12.97
C GLU A 279 18.21 -33.26 -12.52
N LYS A 280 18.47 -34.49 -12.07
CA LYS A 280 17.46 -35.35 -11.43
C LYS A 280 16.86 -34.73 -10.16
N LEU A 281 17.70 -34.13 -9.31
CA LEU A 281 17.22 -33.46 -8.08
C LEU A 281 16.39 -32.22 -8.41
N ASN A 282 16.78 -31.44 -9.45
CA ASN A 282 15.95 -30.35 -9.97
C ASN A 282 14.60 -30.85 -10.49
N GLN A 283 14.57 -31.98 -11.20
CA GLN A 283 13.34 -32.60 -11.70
C GLN A 283 12.42 -33.05 -10.55
N GLU A 284 12.99 -33.69 -9.51
CA GLU A 284 12.21 -34.16 -8.36
C GLU A 284 11.68 -33.00 -7.50
N LEU A 285 12.49 -31.95 -7.29
CA LEU A 285 12.04 -30.73 -6.61
C LEU A 285 10.97 -30.01 -7.43
N SER A 286 11.15 -29.91 -8.75
CA SER A 286 10.18 -29.32 -9.67
C SER A 286 8.85 -30.08 -9.66
N ASN A 287 8.88 -31.42 -9.64
CA ASN A 287 7.68 -32.26 -9.62
C ASN A 287 6.93 -32.18 -8.28
N LYS A 288 7.62 -32.00 -7.16
CA LYS A 288 7.00 -31.85 -5.84
C LYS A 288 6.56 -30.43 -5.53
N LEU A 289 7.23 -29.42 -6.09
CA LEU A 289 6.79 -28.02 -6.02
C LEU A 289 5.70 -27.70 -7.05
N SER A 290 5.51 -28.56 -8.07
CA SER A 290 4.36 -28.49 -8.97
C SER A 290 3.08 -29.09 -8.39
N ASP A 291 3.12 -29.69 -7.19
CA ASP A 291 1.89 -29.91 -6.42
C ASP A 291 1.27 -28.54 -6.12
N GLN A 292 0.18 -28.24 -6.83
CA GLN A 292 -0.50 -26.93 -6.86
C GLN A 292 -1.01 -26.46 -5.50
N GLU A 293 -1.00 -27.32 -4.48
CA GLU A 293 -1.38 -26.98 -3.10
C GLU A 293 -0.39 -26.03 -2.40
N LEU A 294 0.88 -25.98 -2.85
CA LEU A 294 1.97 -25.33 -2.12
C LEU A 294 2.50 -24.05 -2.76
N TYR A 295 1.90 -23.57 -3.85
CA TYR A 295 2.38 -22.41 -4.59
C TYR A 295 1.22 -21.57 -5.10
N TYR A 296 1.36 -20.24 -5.11
CA TYR A 296 0.40 -19.34 -5.76
C TYR A 296 0.96 -18.87 -7.10
N PRO A 297 0.52 -19.41 -8.25
CA PRO A 297 0.89 -18.88 -9.55
C PRO A 297 0.48 -17.41 -9.77
N SER A 298 -0.46 -16.90 -8.97
CA SER A 298 -0.92 -15.52 -9.02
C SER A 298 -0.93 -14.92 -7.62
N VAL A 299 -0.20 -13.83 -7.42
CA VAL A 299 -0.20 -13.03 -6.20
C VAL A 299 -0.56 -11.60 -6.56
N ILE A 300 -1.55 -11.06 -5.87
CA ILE A 300 -2.05 -9.69 -6.02
C ILE A 300 -1.93 -9.00 -4.67
N ILE A 301 -1.51 -7.74 -4.67
CA ILE A 301 -1.47 -6.91 -3.47
C ILE A 301 -2.55 -5.83 -3.60
N ALA A 302 -3.42 -5.71 -2.60
CA ALA A 302 -4.43 -4.67 -2.52
C ALA A 302 -4.16 -3.76 -1.31
N GLY A 303 -3.70 -2.54 -1.57
CA GLY A 303 -3.46 -1.54 -0.53
C GLY A 303 -4.63 -0.56 -0.41
N HIS A 304 -5.12 -0.36 0.81
CA HIS A 304 -6.07 0.70 1.11
C HIS A 304 -5.40 1.82 1.90
N SER A 305 -5.67 3.08 1.57
CA SER A 305 -5.20 4.24 2.36
C SER A 305 -3.68 4.18 2.58
N LEU A 306 -3.20 4.37 3.82
CA LEU A 306 -1.77 4.24 4.17
C LEU A 306 -1.20 2.83 3.92
N GLY A 307 -2.05 1.80 3.90
CA GLY A 307 -1.67 0.46 3.45
C GLY A 307 -1.18 0.43 2.00
N SER A 308 -1.66 1.32 1.12
CA SER A 308 -1.11 1.49 -0.24
C SER A 308 0.36 1.91 -0.21
N GLN A 309 0.74 2.78 0.72
CA GLN A 309 2.13 3.21 0.89
C GLN A 309 3.00 2.07 1.43
N VAL A 310 2.51 1.36 2.45
CA VAL A 310 3.20 0.19 3.01
C VAL A 310 3.45 -0.86 1.92
N SER A 311 2.42 -1.18 1.12
CA SER A 311 2.54 -2.11 -0.01
C SER A 311 3.55 -1.63 -1.05
N TYR A 312 3.51 -0.35 -1.44
CA TYR A 312 4.43 0.22 -2.41
C TYR A 312 5.90 0.15 -1.93
N ASP A 313 6.15 0.49 -0.67
CA ASP A 313 7.48 0.39 -0.06
C ASP A 313 7.93 -1.08 0.04
N ALA A 314 7.02 -1.99 0.37
CA ALA A 314 7.30 -3.42 0.46
C ALA A 314 7.63 -4.03 -0.91
N ILE A 315 6.95 -3.62 -1.98
CA ILE A 315 7.27 -4.00 -3.37
C ILE A 315 8.67 -3.52 -3.76
N ASN A 316 9.01 -2.26 -3.44
CA ASN A 316 10.36 -1.74 -3.69
C ASN A 316 11.43 -2.55 -2.94
N LYS A 317 11.18 -2.84 -1.66
CA LYS A 317 12.10 -3.63 -0.82
C LYS A 317 12.21 -5.08 -1.29
N LEU A 318 11.12 -5.69 -1.75
CA LEU A 318 11.14 -7.01 -2.37
C LEU A 318 12.01 -7.02 -3.64
N ASN A 319 11.86 -6.02 -4.51
CA ASN A 319 12.70 -5.90 -5.71
C ASN A 319 14.20 -5.83 -5.34
N LEU A 320 14.55 -5.06 -4.31
CA LEU A 320 15.91 -4.99 -3.78
C LEU A 320 16.40 -6.34 -3.26
N LEU A 321 15.59 -7.05 -2.47
CA LEU A 321 15.93 -8.36 -1.93
C LEU A 321 16.19 -9.37 -3.06
N VAL A 322 15.37 -9.39 -4.10
CA VAL A 322 15.55 -10.30 -5.23
C VAL A 322 16.84 -9.98 -5.98
N ASN A 323 17.13 -8.69 -6.24
CA ASN A 323 18.39 -8.26 -6.86
C ASN A 323 19.63 -8.68 -6.05
N LYS A 324 19.50 -8.84 -4.73
CA LYS A 324 20.56 -9.27 -3.81
C LYS A 324 20.40 -10.73 -3.36
N GLU A 325 19.61 -11.54 -4.09
CA GLU A 325 19.40 -12.97 -3.85
C GLU A 325 18.88 -13.32 -2.44
N GLY A 326 18.17 -12.39 -1.80
CA GLY A 326 17.56 -12.53 -0.48
C GLY A 326 16.17 -13.20 -0.48
N VAL A 327 15.66 -13.58 -1.65
CA VAL A 327 14.43 -14.36 -1.84
C VAL A 327 14.82 -15.75 -2.34
N LEU A 328 14.42 -16.79 -1.61
CA LEU A 328 14.82 -18.17 -1.78
C LEU A 328 14.51 -18.68 -3.18
N ASN A 329 13.28 -18.48 -3.66
CA ASN A 329 12.79 -19.09 -4.90
C ASN A 329 13.24 -18.35 -6.17
N TYR A 330 13.85 -17.17 -6.06
CA TYR A 330 14.16 -16.30 -7.19
C TYR A 330 15.65 -15.99 -7.30
N ASP A 331 16.17 -15.95 -8.52
CA ASP A 331 17.51 -15.44 -8.80
C ASP A 331 17.53 -13.90 -8.89
N LYS A 332 18.74 -13.31 -9.05
CA LYS A 332 18.92 -11.86 -9.21
C LYS A 332 18.25 -11.24 -10.44
N ASN A 333 17.76 -12.06 -11.37
CA ASN A 333 17.04 -11.62 -12.56
C ASN A 333 15.52 -11.77 -12.39
N GLY A 334 15.05 -12.21 -11.22
CA GLY A 334 13.65 -12.47 -10.95
C GLY A 334 13.12 -13.70 -11.68
N VAL A 335 13.97 -14.64 -12.09
CA VAL A 335 13.56 -15.94 -12.64
C VAL A 335 13.41 -16.93 -11.49
N CYS A 336 12.31 -17.69 -11.47
CA CYS A 336 12.12 -18.73 -10.47
C CYS A 336 13.15 -19.84 -10.68
N LYS A 337 13.89 -20.19 -9.62
CA LYS A 337 14.99 -21.16 -9.65
C LYS A 337 14.52 -22.58 -9.97
N PHE A 338 13.26 -22.89 -9.64
CA PHE A 338 12.67 -24.22 -9.81
C PHE A 338 11.75 -24.31 -11.03
N ASN A 339 11.19 -23.18 -11.47
CA ASN A 339 10.43 -23.08 -12.72
C ASN A 339 10.99 -21.93 -13.56
N LYS A 340 11.92 -22.25 -14.47
CA LYS A 340 12.58 -21.24 -15.31
C LYS A 340 11.65 -20.49 -16.27
N HIS A 341 10.44 -21.02 -16.49
CA HIS A 341 9.42 -20.36 -17.31
C HIS A 341 8.60 -19.33 -16.53
N ASN A 342 8.76 -19.26 -15.21
CA ASN A 342 8.04 -18.33 -14.37
C ASN A 342 8.98 -17.26 -13.80
N THR A 343 8.53 -16.01 -13.87
CA THR A 343 9.25 -14.86 -13.35
C THR A 343 8.48 -14.18 -12.23
N LEU A 344 9.18 -13.42 -11.40
CA LEU A 344 8.60 -12.75 -10.24
C LEU A 344 7.43 -11.83 -10.63
N LYS A 345 7.54 -11.13 -11.77
CA LYS A 345 6.49 -10.23 -12.29
C LYS A 345 5.25 -10.99 -12.81
N GLU A 346 5.41 -12.26 -13.19
CA GLU A 346 4.30 -13.11 -13.65
C GLU A 346 3.55 -13.70 -12.46
N GLN A 347 4.28 -14.04 -11.39
CA GLN A 347 3.67 -14.45 -10.12
C GLN A 347 3.05 -13.27 -9.37
N LEU A 348 3.86 -12.27 -8.99
CA LEU A 348 3.37 -11.01 -8.43
C LEU A 348 2.82 -10.14 -9.56
N CYS A 349 1.61 -10.46 -10.00
CA CYS A 349 1.05 -9.93 -11.25
C CYS A 349 0.30 -8.61 -11.07
N GLY A 350 -0.14 -8.29 -9.85
CA GLY A 350 -1.04 -7.17 -9.62
C GLY A 350 -0.77 -6.35 -8.36
N PHE A 351 -0.94 -5.03 -8.51
CA PHE A 351 -0.99 -4.07 -7.43
C PHE A 351 -2.25 -3.20 -7.58
N ILE A 352 -3.14 -3.28 -6.59
CA ILE A 352 -4.37 -2.52 -6.51
C ILE A 352 -4.18 -1.49 -5.41
N THR A 353 -4.45 -0.23 -5.69
CA THR A 353 -4.48 0.83 -4.67
C THR A 353 -5.81 1.53 -4.68
N PHE A 354 -6.36 1.80 -3.51
CA PHE A 354 -7.60 2.55 -3.35
C PHE A 354 -7.54 3.37 -2.06
N GLY A 355 -8.18 4.54 -2.05
CA GLY A 355 -7.95 5.48 -0.94
C GLY A 355 -6.50 6.03 -0.91
N CYS A 356 -5.71 5.87 -1.98
CA CYS A 356 -4.25 5.93 -1.93
C CYS A 356 -3.67 7.35 -1.79
N PRO A 357 -2.85 7.64 -0.75
CA PRO A 357 -2.27 8.96 -0.53
C PRO A 357 -0.89 9.16 -1.20
N LEU A 358 -0.36 8.20 -1.95
CA LEU A 358 1.06 8.17 -2.37
C LEU A 358 1.58 9.47 -3.00
N ASP A 359 0.85 10.08 -3.94
CA ASP A 359 1.24 11.37 -4.53
C ASP A 359 1.37 12.48 -3.47
N LYS A 360 0.43 12.53 -2.52
CA LYS A 360 0.44 13.50 -1.42
C LYS A 360 1.62 13.24 -0.49
N ILE A 361 1.94 11.98 -0.19
CA ILE A 361 3.12 11.63 0.59
C ILE A 361 4.38 12.15 -0.10
N VAL A 362 4.51 11.94 -1.42
CA VAL A 362 5.65 12.46 -2.18
C VAL A 362 5.70 13.98 -2.15
N PHE A 363 4.58 14.68 -2.36
CA PHE A 363 4.61 16.14 -2.43
C PHE A 363 4.75 16.83 -1.07
N PHE A 364 4.27 16.23 0.00
CA PHE A 364 4.19 16.87 1.31
C PHE A 364 5.15 16.29 2.35
N LEU A 365 5.46 14.99 2.28
CA LEU A 365 6.18 14.27 3.33
C LEU A 365 7.56 13.77 2.91
N ARG A 366 7.92 13.91 1.63
CA ARG A 366 9.24 13.46 1.17
C ARG A 366 10.37 14.20 1.88
N GLU A 367 11.50 13.50 1.97
CA GLU A 367 12.75 14.15 2.31
C GLU A 367 13.13 15.16 1.20
N ASN A 368 13.41 16.41 1.60
CA ASN A 368 13.87 17.43 0.67
C ASN A 368 15.40 17.40 0.65
N VAL A 369 15.97 16.91 -0.45
CA VAL A 369 17.41 16.94 -0.70
C VAL A 369 17.77 18.30 -1.30
N PRO A 370 18.74 19.05 -0.72
CA PRO A 370 19.24 20.28 -1.34
C PRO A 370 19.86 20.05 -2.72
N ASP A 371 19.79 21.03 -3.62
CA ASP A 371 20.24 20.92 -5.01
C ASP A 371 21.77 20.64 -5.09
N GLU A 372 22.53 21.12 -4.12
CA GLU A 372 23.96 20.83 -3.96
C GLU A 372 24.25 19.37 -3.58
N ALA A 373 23.28 18.66 -3.00
CA ALA A 373 23.37 17.26 -2.62
C ALA A 373 22.88 16.31 -3.73
N TYR A 374 23.14 16.67 -5.00
CA TYR A 374 22.69 15.94 -6.19
C TYR A 374 23.10 14.46 -6.23
N LEU A 375 24.23 14.06 -5.61
CA LEU A 375 24.61 12.65 -5.48
C LEU A 375 23.66 11.88 -4.57
N ARG A 376 23.26 12.49 -3.44
CA ARG A 376 22.30 11.88 -2.50
C ARG A 376 20.95 11.70 -3.18
N GLN A 377 20.49 12.71 -3.93
CA GLN A 377 19.23 12.62 -4.68
C GLN A 377 19.25 11.46 -5.67
N GLN A 378 20.34 11.33 -6.44
CA GLN A 378 20.50 10.22 -7.39
C GLN A 378 20.51 8.84 -6.72
N ILE A 379 21.16 8.70 -5.56
CA ILE A 379 21.14 7.43 -4.80
C ILE A 379 19.71 7.09 -4.36
N MET A 380 18.94 8.08 -3.89
CA MET A 380 17.54 7.88 -3.50
C MET A 380 16.67 7.50 -4.70
N ASP A 381 16.81 8.21 -5.83
CA ASP A 381 16.08 7.90 -7.07
C ASP A 381 16.42 6.49 -7.59
N ASN A 382 17.69 6.07 -7.46
CA ASN A 382 18.14 4.73 -7.85
C ASN A 382 17.65 3.62 -6.90
N TYR A 383 17.34 3.96 -5.64
CA TYR A 383 16.88 3.01 -4.63
C TYR A 383 15.38 2.70 -4.78
N HIS A 384 14.58 3.70 -5.19
CA HIS A 384 13.15 3.54 -5.44
C HIS A 384 12.89 3.13 -6.90
N GLY A 385 12.96 1.82 -7.14
CA GLY A 385 12.94 1.25 -8.48
C GLY A 385 11.54 1.10 -9.10
N PHE A 386 10.48 0.94 -8.31
CA PHE A 386 9.18 0.51 -8.80
C PHE A 386 8.33 1.68 -9.33
N LYS A 387 8.21 1.80 -10.66
CA LYS A 387 7.25 2.71 -11.34
C LYS A 387 7.27 4.19 -10.88
N GLN A 388 8.34 4.67 -10.27
CA GLN A 388 8.50 6.05 -9.81
C GLN A 388 9.11 6.97 -10.88
N ARG A 389 8.63 8.21 -11.01
CA ARG A 389 9.31 9.27 -11.79
C ARG A 389 10.47 9.87 -10.99
N LYS A 390 11.45 10.49 -11.65
CA LYS A 390 12.55 11.18 -10.95
C LYS A 390 12.02 12.33 -10.08
N LEU A 391 12.52 12.44 -8.85
CA LEU A 391 12.02 13.38 -7.83
C LEU A 391 12.38 14.85 -8.10
N ASP A 392 13.47 15.11 -8.83
CA ASP A 392 13.98 16.45 -9.12
C ASP A 392 13.51 17.03 -10.46
N PHE A 393 12.74 16.27 -11.25
CA PHE A 393 12.29 16.66 -12.59
C PHE A 393 13.44 17.18 -13.50
N ASP A 394 14.62 16.60 -13.31
CA ASP A 394 15.89 16.96 -13.95
C ASP A 394 16.37 18.40 -13.64
N ASN A 395 15.90 19.00 -12.55
CA ASN A 395 16.33 20.35 -12.14
C ASN A 395 17.83 20.38 -11.85
N ASN A 396 18.37 19.40 -11.11
CA ASN A 396 19.81 19.39 -10.80
C ASN A 396 20.65 19.21 -12.06
N GLN A 397 20.20 18.37 -13.01
CA GLN A 397 20.87 18.21 -14.30
C GLN A 397 20.93 19.53 -15.09
N LYS A 398 19.87 20.35 -15.02
CA LYS A 398 19.77 21.62 -15.75
C LYS A 398 20.53 22.76 -15.08
N THR A 399 20.61 22.79 -13.75
CA THR A 399 21.14 23.94 -13.00
C THR A 399 22.55 23.72 -12.46
N ASN A 400 22.95 22.48 -12.19
CA ASN A 400 24.22 22.16 -11.56
C ASN A 400 25.26 21.71 -12.60
N LYS A 401 26.26 22.56 -12.87
CA LYS A 401 27.34 22.28 -13.82
C LYS A 401 28.23 21.09 -13.41
N ALA A 402 28.24 20.70 -12.14
CA ALA A 402 28.97 19.54 -11.63
C ALA A 402 28.13 18.25 -11.63
N TYR A 403 26.89 18.31 -12.12
CA TYR A 403 26.02 17.15 -12.20
C TYR A 403 26.65 16.07 -13.10
N LEU A 404 26.84 14.88 -12.52
CA LEU A 404 27.24 13.68 -13.23
C LEU A 404 26.23 12.58 -12.92
N PRO A 405 25.69 11.90 -13.95
CA PRO A 405 24.73 10.81 -13.75
C PRO A 405 25.41 9.62 -13.06
N VAL A 406 24.79 9.11 -12.00
CA VAL A 406 25.22 7.92 -11.25
C VAL A 406 24.39 6.73 -11.72
N PRO A 407 24.99 5.77 -12.46
CA PRO A 407 24.25 4.59 -12.89
C PRO A 407 23.88 3.70 -11.69
N SER A 408 22.76 2.99 -11.80
CA SER A 408 22.32 1.98 -10.85
C SER A 408 22.49 0.58 -11.43
N ASP A 409 23.00 -0.36 -10.64
CA ASP A 409 22.98 -1.79 -10.95
C ASP A 409 21.63 -2.45 -10.63
N LEU A 410 20.71 -1.71 -9.98
CA LEU A 410 19.41 -2.20 -9.57
C LEU A 410 18.51 -2.45 -10.79
N LYS A 411 18.12 -3.71 -10.98
CA LYS A 411 17.14 -4.08 -12.00
C LYS A 411 15.73 -3.82 -11.49
N LYS A 412 14.91 -3.19 -12.32
CA LYS A 412 13.48 -2.94 -12.06
C LYS A 412 12.65 -4.16 -12.49
N LEU A 413 12.68 -5.22 -11.69
CA LEU A 413 12.08 -6.52 -12.05
C LEU A 413 10.54 -6.46 -12.07
N LEU A 414 9.95 -5.52 -11.33
CA LEU A 414 8.51 -5.42 -11.11
C LEU A 414 7.83 -4.29 -11.90
N ASP A 415 8.53 -3.53 -12.75
CA ASP A 415 7.94 -2.40 -13.49
C ASP A 415 6.79 -2.78 -14.42
N LYS A 416 6.68 -4.07 -14.77
CA LYS A 416 5.65 -4.60 -15.67
C LYS A 416 4.42 -5.13 -14.96
N ILE A 417 4.40 -5.20 -13.62
CA ILE A 417 3.19 -5.65 -12.92
C ILE A 417 2.05 -4.67 -13.19
N GLN A 418 0.82 -5.18 -13.23
CA GLN A 418 -0.34 -4.34 -13.50
C GLN A 418 -0.69 -3.51 -12.26
N TRP A 419 -0.87 -2.20 -12.44
CA TRP A 419 -1.25 -1.29 -11.35
C TRP A 419 -2.51 -0.50 -11.72
N ARG A 420 -3.59 -0.69 -10.96
CA ARG A 420 -4.81 0.12 -11.00
C ARG A 420 -4.95 0.89 -9.69
N ASN A 421 -5.14 2.19 -9.81
CA ASN A 421 -5.39 3.08 -8.70
C ASN A 421 -6.83 3.60 -8.77
N TYR A 422 -7.65 3.21 -7.81
CA TYR A 422 -9.02 3.68 -7.66
C TYR A 422 -9.04 4.88 -6.73
N TYR A 423 -9.61 5.98 -7.20
CA TYR A 423 -9.68 7.22 -6.44
C TYR A 423 -11.01 7.92 -6.69
N ASP A 424 -11.35 8.85 -5.81
CA ASP A 424 -12.52 9.70 -5.96
C ASP A 424 -12.16 11.15 -5.65
N ASN A 425 -12.70 12.10 -6.42
CA ASN A 425 -12.35 13.51 -6.23
C ASN A 425 -12.87 14.10 -4.91
N LYS A 426 -13.79 13.43 -4.21
CA LYS A 426 -14.29 13.82 -2.87
C LYS A 426 -13.63 13.05 -1.74
N ASP A 427 -12.73 12.13 -2.07
CA ASP A 427 -11.86 11.51 -1.09
C ASP A 427 -10.61 12.38 -0.91
N TYR A 428 -10.59 13.14 0.19
CA TYR A 428 -9.49 14.05 0.49
C TYR A 428 -8.18 13.36 0.84
N VAL A 429 -8.17 12.04 1.04
CA VAL A 429 -6.95 11.25 1.27
C VAL A 429 -6.41 10.72 -0.06
N SER A 430 -7.26 10.20 -0.94
CA SER A 430 -6.84 9.69 -2.24
C SER A 430 -6.67 10.74 -3.33
N GLY A 431 -6.07 10.33 -4.44
CA GLY A 431 -5.98 11.13 -5.66
C GLY A 431 -5.56 10.26 -6.83
N GLY A 432 -5.67 10.84 -8.04
CA GLY A 432 -4.98 10.27 -9.19
C GLY A 432 -3.49 10.23 -8.91
N LEU A 433 -2.87 9.06 -9.09
CA LEU A 433 -1.44 8.90 -8.90
C LEU A 433 -0.75 9.26 -10.19
N ASP A 434 -0.29 10.49 -10.32
CA ASP A 434 0.34 11.00 -11.53
C ASP A 434 1.86 11.14 -11.40
N TYR A 435 2.36 11.22 -10.17
CA TYR A 435 3.79 11.16 -9.91
C TYR A 435 4.40 9.79 -10.25
N TYR A 436 3.62 8.72 -10.22
CA TYR A 436 4.04 7.37 -10.60
C TYR A 436 3.79 7.13 -12.10
N THR A 437 4.26 6.01 -12.63
CA THR A 437 4.19 5.66 -14.07
C THR A 437 3.69 4.25 -14.28
N GLY A 438 3.12 3.98 -15.46
CA GLY A 438 2.72 2.62 -15.83
C GLY A 438 1.60 2.07 -14.96
N LEU A 439 0.68 2.94 -14.52
CA LEU A 439 -0.55 2.59 -13.83
C LEU A 439 -1.76 3.20 -14.54
N THR A 440 -2.95 2.69 -14.23
CA THR A 440 -4.23 3.26 -14.70
C THR A 440 -4.97 3.87 -13.51
N ASN A 441 -5.33 5.14 -13.62
CA ASN A 441 -6.16 5.84 -12.64
C ASN A 441 -7.63 5.61 -12.98
N ILE A 442 -8.41 5.10 -12.02
CA ILE A 442 -9.84 4.82 -12.14
C ILE A 442 -10.60 5.78 -11.21
N ASP A 443 -11.34 6.72 -11.80
CA ASP A 443 -12.20 7.67 -11.10
C ASP A 443 -13.53 7.00 -10.77
N CYS A 444 -13.79 6.78 -9.48
CA CYS A 444 -14.99 6.10 -8.99
C CYS A 444 -16.25 6.97 -9.00
N GLN A 445 -16.10 8.30 -9.06
CA GLN A 445 -17.22 9.28 -9.11
C GLN A 445 -18.33 9.03 -8.09
N PHE A 446 -17.97 8.76 -6.84
CA PHE A 446 -18.92 8.44 -5.79
C PHE A 446 -19.93 9.57 -5.55
N LYS A 447 -21.18 9.17 -5.38
CA LYS A 447 -22.26 10.08 -5.01
C LYS A 447 -22.12 10.44 -3.53
N ALA A 448 -21.78 11.69 -3.28
CA ALA A 448 -21.70 12.29 -1.95
C ALA A 448 -22.16 13.75 -2.02
N GLY A 449 -22.77 14.24 -0.94
CA GLY A 449 -23.13 15.64 -0.80
C GLY A 449 -21.92 16.58 -0.79
N THR A 450 -22.14 17.89 -0.76
CA THR A 450 -21.08 18.91 -0.89
C THR A 450 -19.95 18.82 0.15
N PHE A 451 -20.22 18.20 1.30
CA PHE A 451 -19.24 17.95 2.37
C PHE A 451 -19.00 16.46 2.66
N GLY A 452 -19.48 15.56 1.78
CA GLY A 452 -19.35 14.12 2.01
C GLY A 452 -17.93 13.65 1.74
N PHE A 453 -17.37 12.90 2.68
CA PHE A 453 -16.08 12.24 2.58
C PHE A 453 -16.28 10.80 2.12
N THR A 454 -15.77 10.45 0.94
CA THR A 454 -16.09 9.20 0.23
C THR A 454 -15.06 8.07 0.46
N HIS A 455 -14.11 8.25 1.38
CA HIS A 455 -12.99 7.34 1.57
C HIS A 455 -13.39 5.91 1.93
N GLY A 456 -14.53 5.70 2.61
CA GLY A 456 -15.05 4.37 2.91
C GLY A 456 -15.86 3.74 1.76
N ASN A 457 -16.26 4.51 0.74
CA ASN A 457 -17.24 4.06 -0.24
C ASN A 457 -16.71 2.97 -1.19
N TYR A 458 -15.38 2.78 -1.28
CA TYR A 458 -14.78 1.71 -2.09
C TYR A 458 -15.24 0.33 -1.62
N TRP A 459 -15.39 0.12 -0.30
CA TRP A 459 -15.77 -1.15 0.30
C TRP A 459 -17.17 -1.62 -0.09
N GLU A 460 -18.04 -0.69 -0.50
CA GLU A 460 -19.43 -0.94 -0.86
C GLU A 460 -19.67 -0.82 -2.38
N CYS A 461 -18.63 -0.55 -3.16
CA CYS A 461 -18.77 -0.29 -4.58
C CYS A 461 -18.71 -1.58 -5.41
N ASP A 462 -19.86 -2.03 -5.91
CA ASP A 462 -19.95 -3.21 -6.78
C ASP A 462 -19.02 -3.11 -8.00
N ASN A 463 -19.07 -1.98 -8.71
CA ASN A 463 -18.29 -1.76 -9.93
C ASN A 463 -16.77 -1.84 -9.68
N PHE A 464 -16.30 -1.43 -8.49
CA PHE A 464 -14.90 -1.55 -8.09
C PHE A 464 -14.47 -3.01 -8.03
N TYR A 465 -15.26 -3.88 -7.40
CA TYR A 465 -14.95 -5.30 -7.32
C TYR A 465 -15.09 -6.01 -8.68
N ILE A 466 -16.05 -5.61 -9.53
CA ILE A 466 -16.15 -6.14 -10.89
C ILE A 466 -14.90 -5.79 -11.70
N ASP A 467 -14.43 -4.53 -11.66
CA ASP A 467 -13.20 -4.13 -12.36
C ASP A 467 -11.98 -4.93 -11.86
N ILE A 468 -11.87 -5.17 -10.55
CA ILE A 468 -10.82 -6.03 -9.97
C ILE A 468 -10.89 -7.43 -10.57
N ILE A 469 -12.08 -8.04 -10.58
CA ILE A 469 -12.25 -9.40 -11.09
C ILE A 469 -11.82 -9.47 -12.57
N CYS A 470 -12.40 -8.63 -13.42
CA CYS A 470 -12.17 -8.66 -14.86
C CYS A 470 -10.70 -8.37 -15.26
N ASN A 471 -9.95 -7.66 -14.41
CA ASN A 471 -8.60 -7.21 -14.74
C ASN A 471 -7.47 -7.95 -14.01
N TYR A 472 -7.78 -8.69 -12.94
CA TYR A 472 -6.75 -9.38 -12.14
C TYR A 472 -7.06 -10.85 -11.88
N LEU A 473 -8.32 -11.28 -11.99
CA LEU A 473 -8.76 -12.62 -11.62
C LEU A 473 -9.23 -13.46 -12.83
N VAL A 474 -9.01 -12.98 -14.06
CA VAL A 474 -9.29 -13.70 -15.31
C VAL A 474 -8.03 -14.31 -15.90
#